data_AF-A0A2V5RJL5-F1
#
_entry.id   AF-A0A2V5RJL5-F1
#
_cell.length_a   1.000
_cell.length_b   1.000
_cell.length_c   1.000
_cell.angle_alpha   90.00
_cell.angle_beta   90.00
_cell.angle_gamma   90.00
#
_symmetry.space_group_name_H-M   'P 1'
#
loop_
_entity.id
_entity.type
_entity.pdbx_description
1 polymer ?
#
loop_
_entity_poly.entity_id
_entity_poly.type
_entity_poly.pdbx_seq_one_letter_code
_entity_poly.pdbx_strand_id
1 'polypeptide(L)' 'HPGTPASVTPLENNRAHIHLHEPQRAVTPGQAAVIYNRDMILGGGWICRQEALVPV' A
#
# COMPACT_ATOMS: atom_id res chain seq x y z
N HIS A 1 1.54 -15.56 -0.98
CA HIS A 1 0.68 -15.09 0.12
C HIS A 1 -0.68 -14.70 -0.45
N PRO A 2 -1.79 -14.99 0.24
CA PRO A 2 -3.15 -14.73 -0.25
C PRO A 2 -3.54 -13.23 -0.32
N GLY A 3 -2.62 -12.31 -0.05
CA GLY A 3 -2.92 -10.88 0.05
C GLY A 3 -3.85 -10.57 1.24
N THR A 4 -4.27 -9.32 1.36
CA THR A 4 -5.31 -8.89 2.31
C THR A 4 -6.17 -7.84 1.63
N PRO A 5 -7.50 -7.80 1.87
CA PRO A 5 -8.35 -6.75 1.35
C PRO A 5 -7.88 -5.36 1.78
N ALA A 6 -7.84 -4.44 0.81
CA ALA A 6 -7.37 -3.09 1.03
C ALA A 6 -8.06 -2.11 0.08
N SER A 7 -8.16 -0.85 0.52
CA SER A 7 -8.50 0.28 -0.32
C SER A 7 -7.22 0.98 -0.77
N VAL A 8 -7.13 1.31 -2.05
CA VAL A 8 -5.97 1.97 -2.66
C VAL A 8 -6.38 3.35 -3.13
N THR A 9 -5.73 4.39 -2.61
CA THR A 9 -5.91 5.78 -3.06
C THR A 9 -4.61 6.25 -3.73
N PRO A 10 -4.61 6.47 -5.06
CA PRO A 10 -3.47 7.07 -5.75
C PRO A 10 -3.16 8.46 -5.18
N LEU A 11 -1.88 8.79 -5.08
CA LEU A 11 -1.35 10.09 -4.69
C LEU A 11 -0.46 10.64 -5.81
N GLU A 12 -0.07 11.90 -5.70
CA GLU A 12 0.94 12.47 -6.58
C GLU A 12 2.32 11.80 -6.39
N ASN A 13 3.26 12.09 -7.29
CA ASN A 13 4.66 11.65 -7.22
C ASN A 13 4.84 10.12 -7.19
N ASN A 14 4.03 9.39 -7.97
CA ASN A 14 4.07 7.92 -8.06
C ASN A 14 3.90 7.21 -6.71
N ARG A 15 3.04 7.76 -5.85
CA ARG A 15 2.71 7.18 -4.55
C ARG A 15 1.27 6.72 -4.50
N ALA A 16 0.98 5.86 -3.54
CA ALA A 16 -0.38 5.48 -3.19
C ALA A 16 -0.49 5.32 -1.68
N HIS A 17 -1.64 5.68 -1.12
CA HIS A 17 -2.00 5.33 0.24
C HIS A 17 -2.79 4.02 0.21
N ILE A 18 -2.33 3.04 0.98
CA ILE A 18 -2.94 1.72 1.07
C ILE A 18 -3.53 1.56 2.46
N HIS A 19 -4.86 1.50 2.55
CA HIS A 19 -5.57 1.24 3.79
C HIS A 19 -5.98 -0.23 3.82
N LEU A 20 -5.33 -1.02 4.67
CA LEU A 20 -5.68 -2.43 4.89
C LEU A 20 -6.96 -2.50 5.73
N HIS A 21 -7.95 -3.28 5.29
CA HIS A 21 -9.24 -3.36 5.99
C HIS A 21 -9.11 -4.04 7.37
N GLU A 22 -8.09 -4.89 7.50
CA GLU A 22 -7.71 -5.48 8.78
C GLU A 22 -6.24 -5.19 9.09
N PRO A 23 -5.89 -4.89 10.36
CA PRO A 23 -4.52 -4.66 10.78
C PRO A 23 -3.61 -5.84 10.43
N GLN A 24 -2.51 -5.57 9.74
CA GLN A 24 -1.47 -6.56 9.44
C GLN A 24 -0.22 -6.27 10.27
N ARG A 25 0.43 -7.34 10.73
CA ARG A 25 1.71 -7.24 11.46
C ARG A 25 2.86 -7.12 10.46
N ALA A 26 3.98 -6.57 10.94
CA ALA A 26 5.28 -6.56 10.24
C ALA A 26 5.29 -5.86 8.86
N VAL A 27 4.41 -4.90 8.62
CA VAL A 27 4.49 -4.01 7.44
C VAL A 27 5.73 -3.11 7.61
N THR A 28 6.78 -3.36 6.83
CA THR A 28 8.09 -2.74 7.06
C THR A 28 8.52 -1.89 5.86
N PRO A 29 8.98 -0.64 6.08
CA PRO A 29 9.55 0.16 5.01
C PRO A 29 10.71 -0.55 4.31
N GLY A 30 10.79 -0.43 2.99
CA GLY A 30 11.78 -1.12 2.15
C GLY A 30 11.35 -2.53 1.71
N GLN A 31 10.23 -3.06 2.20
CA GLN A 31 9.61 -4.25 1.59
C GLN A 31 8.75 -3.86 0.40
N ALA A 32 8.59 -4.78 -0.55
CA ALA A 32 7.71 -4.60 -1.70
C ALA A 32 6.25 -4.90 -1.32
N ALA A 33 5.34 -4.03 -1.74
CA ALA A 33 3.91 -4.28 -1.76
C ALA A 33 3.46 -4.52 -3.21
N VAL A 34 2.64 -5.54 -3.43
CA VAL A 34 2.08 -5.86 -4.74
C VAL A 34 0.56 -5.85 -4.63
N ILE A 35 -0.09 -5.15 -5.55
CA ILE A 35 -1.53 -4.94 -5.59
C ILE A 35 -2.11 -5.85 -6.68
N TYR A 36 -3.09 -6.65 -6.29
CA TYR A 36 -3.77 -7.58 -7.18
C TYR A 36 -5.27 -7.27 -7.21
N ASN A 37 -5.89 -7.51 -8.35
CA ASN A 37 -7.34 -7.67 -8.46
C ASN A 37 -7.61 -9.10 -8.92
N ARG A 38 -8.03 -9.94 -7.98
CA ARG A 38 -8.15 -11.40 -8.16
C ARG A 38 -6.81 -11.98 -8.64
N ASP A 39 -6.76 -12.45 -9.87
CA ASP A 39 -5.64 -13.09 -10.54
C ASP A 39 -4.76 -12.13 -11.36
N MET A 40 -5.15 -10.85 -11.45
CA MET A 40 -4.41 -9.83 -12.20
C MET A 40 -3.55 -8.96 -11.28
N ILE A 41 -2.28 -8.76 -11.66
CA ILE A 41 -1.40 -7.76 -11.03
C ILE A 41 -1.80 -6.38 -11.55
N LEU A 42 -2.16 -5.48 -10.65
CA LEU A 42 -2.41 -4.07 -10.97
C LEU A 42 -1.14 -3.22 -10.90
N GLY A 43 -0.19 -3.61 -10.06
CA GLY A 43 1.07 -2.91 -9.88
C GLY A 43 1.71 -3.24 -8.54
N GLY A 44 2.74 -2.48 -8.20
CA GLY A 44 3.45 -2.62 -6.94
C GLY A 44 4.42 -1.49 -6.70
N GLY A 45 5.00 -1.47 -5.52
CA GLY A 45 5.95 -0.46 -5.12
C GLY A 45 6.62 -0.82 -3.81
N TRP A 46 7.52 0.06 -3.36
CA TRP A 46 8.19 -0.10 -2.09
C TRP A 46 7.38 0.57 -1.00
N ILE A 47 7.18 -0.13 0.12
CA ILE A 47 6.56 0.46 1.30
C ILE A 47 7.48 1.57 1.79
N CYS A 48 6.98 2.79 1.79
CA CYS A 48 7.68 3.96 2.32
C CYS A 48 7.15 4.27 3.71
N ARG A 49 7.97 4.95 4.52
CA ARG A 49 7.50 5.50 5.80
C ARG A 49 6.38 6.50 5.51
N GLN A 50 5.35 6.52 6.35
CA GLN A 50 4.32 7.54 6.30
C GLN A 50 4.99 8.91 6.49
N GLU A 51 4.98 9.75 5.46
CA GLU A 51 5.22 11.17 5.67
C GLU A 51 4.05 11.69 6.50
N ALA A 52 4.36 12.41 7.57
CA ALA A 52 3.34 13.08 8.34
C ALA A 52 2.54 13.95 7.37
N LEU A 53 1.23 13.68 7.26
CA LEU A 53 0.32 14.62 6.63
C LEU A 53 0.48 15.91 7.41
N VAL A 54 1.14 16.91 6.82
CA VAL A 54 1.15 18.26 7.39
C VAL A 54 -0.29 18.74 7.24
N PRO A 55 -1.04 18.98 8.32
CA PRO A 55 -2.37 19.55 8.19
C PRO A 55 -2.21 20.93 7.55
N VAL A 56 -2.93 21.17 6.46
CA VAL A 56 -3.18 22.53 5.95
C VAL A 56 -4.26 23.21 6.78
#